data_AF-A0A432HVA6-F1
#
_entry.id   AF-A0A432HVA6-F1
#
_cell.length_a   1.000
_cell.length_b   1.000
_cell.length_c   1.000
_cell.angle_alpha   90.00
_cell.angle_beta   90.00
_cell.angle_gamma   90.00
#
_symmetry.space_group_name_H-M   'P 1'
#
loop_
_entity.id
_entity.type
_entity.pdbx_description
1 polymer ?
#
loop_
_entity_poly.entity_id
_entity_poly.type
_entity_poly.pdbx_seq_one_letter_code
_entity_poly.pdbx_strand_id
1 'polypeptide(L)' 'VPHDEGRRSEFVREPWVPKDGYLDIPDTPGWGIEVNESALSKHPYQAYRRGNPRRSDGSPAFI' A
#
# COMPACT_ATOMS: atom_id res chain seq x y z
N VAL A 1 -7.55 -0.81 -6.36
CA VAL A 1 -7.97 -1.84 -5.39
C VAL A 1 -8.01 -1.15 -4.05
N PRO A 2 -9.15 -1.15 -3.36
CA PRO A 2 -9.26 -0.61 -2.01
C PRO A 2 -8.14 -1.13 -1.09
N HIS A 3 -7.65 -0.29 -0.16
CA HIS A 3 -6.51 -0.65 0.71
C HIS A 3 -6.86 -1.71 1.76
N ASP A 4 -8.15 -1.94 1.95
CA ASP A 4 -8.81 -2.90 2.82
C ASP A 4 -8.96 -4.31 2.21
N GLU A 5 -8.58 -4.50 0.93
CA GLU A 5 -8.67 -5.79 0.26
C GLU A 5 -7.32 -6.42 -0.09
N GLY A 6 -7.27 -7.76 0.04
CA GLY A 6 -6.14 -8.60 -0.33
C GLY A 6 -4.90 -8.36 0.54
N ARG A 7 -3.71 -8.61 -0.01
CA ARG A 7 -2.44 -8.57 0.73
C ARG A 7 -2.22 -7.28 1.54
N ARG A 8 -2.74 -6.14 1.08
CA ARG A 8 -2.49 -4.83 1.72
C ARG A 8 -3.18 -4.72 3.08
N SER A 9 -4.35 -5.33 3.27
CA SER A 9 -5.03 -5.34 4.57
C SER A 9 -4.42 -6.32 5.56
N GLU A 10 -3.61 -7.28 5.11
CA GLU A 10 -2.97 -8.27 6.00
C GLU A 10 -1.78 -7.70 6.80
N PHE A 11 -1.17 -6.61 6.34
CA PHE A 11 0.07 -6.05 6.91
C PHE A 11 -0.11 -5.32 8.23
N VAL A 12 -1.34 -4.95 8.56
CA VAL A 12 -1.71 -4.30 9.81
C VAL A 12 -2.84 -5.09 10.46
N ARG A 13 -2.96 -5.06 11.78
CA ARG A 13 -4.02 -5.80 12.48
C ARG A 13 -5.39 -5.16 12.27
N GLU A 14 -5.45 -3.84 12.38
CA GLU A 14 -6.65 -3.04 12.13
C GLU A 14 -6.44 -2.15 10.90
N PRO A 15 -6.79 -2.61 9.68
CA PRO A 15 -6.66 -1.79 8.48
C PRO A 15 -7.66 -0.63 8.48
N TRP A 16 -7.20 0.54 8.05
CA TRP A 16 -8.08 1.67 7.83
C TRP A 16 -8.98 1.44 6.62
N VAL A 17 -10.28 1.45 6.85
CA VAL A 17 -11.30 1.27 5.83
C VAL A 17 -11.97 2.62 5.58
N PRO A 18 -11.99 3.14 4.35
CA PRO A 18 -12.75 4.34 4.03
C PRO A 18 -14.24 4.15 4.30
N LYS A 19 -14.84 5.08 5.03
CA LYS A 19 -16.28 5.15 5.30
C LYS A 19 -16.83 6.47 4.78
N ASP A 20 -17.79 6.40 3.87
CA ASP A 20 -18.44 7.56 3.25
C ASP A 20 -17.45 8.55 2.59
N GLY A 21 -16.30 8.06 2.11
CA GLY A 21 -15.25 8.89 1.49
C GLY A 21 -14.22 9.47 2.48
N TYR A 22 -14.30 9.09 3.76
CA TYR A 22 -13.41 9.56 4.83
C TYR A 22 -12.69 8.39 5.52
N LEU A 23 -11.61 8.70 6.22
CA LEU A 23 -10.96 7.76 7.14
C LEU A 23 -11.22 8.23 8.57
N ASP A 24 -11.68 7.32 9.41
CA ASP A 24 -11.84 7.58 10.84
C ASP A 24 -10.45 7.69 11.50
N ILE A 25 -10.24 8.71 12.32
CA ILE A 25 -8.98 8.91 13.05
C ILE A 25 -9.07 8.10 14.35
N PRO A 26 -8.11 7.20 14.62
CA PRO A 26 -8.13 6.41 15.85
C PRO A 26 -7.80 7.26 17.08
N ASP A 27 -8.49 6.97 18.20
CA ASP A 27 -8.24 7.63 19.50
C ASP A 27 -6.99 7.08 20.24
N THR A 28 -6.33 6.07 19.67
CA THR A 28 -5.13 5.48 20.25
C THR A 28 -3.89 6.35 20.00
N PRO A 29 -2.94 6.40 20.95
CA PRO A 29 -1.73 7.20 20.79
C PRO A 29 -0.90 6.84 19.54
N GLY A 30 -0.19 7.83 19.01
CA GLY A 30 0.69 7.65 17.85
C GLY A 30 -0.10 7.54 16.55
N TRP A 31 0.23 6.54 15.73
CA TRP A 31 -0.44 6.31 14.45
C TRP A 31 -1.74 5.52 14.57
N GLY A 32 -2.04 4.95 15.74
CA GLY A 32 -3.20 4.08 15.95
C GLY A 32 -3.25 2.87 15.00
N ILE A 33 -2.07 2.34 14.65
CA ILE A 33 -1.89 1.17 13.77
C ILE A 33 -0.93 0.20 14.46
N GLU A 34 -1.26 -1.09 14.44
CA GLU A 34 -0.35 -2.17 14.83
C GLU A 34 0.08 -2.99 13.59
N VAL A 35 1.39 -3.19 13.43
CA VAL A 35 1.97 -3.97 12.33
C VAL A 35 1.76 -5.47 12.58
N ASN A 36 1.37 -6.21 11.53
CA ASN A 36 1.28 -7.66 11.57
C ASN A 36 2.57 -8.31 11.05
N GLU A 37 3.56 -8.46 11.93
CA GLU A 37 4.87 -9.06 11.58
C GLU A 37 4.76 -10.48 11.00
N SER A 38 3.79 -11.26 11.49
CA SER A 38 3.54 -12.62 10.99
C SER A 38 3.10 -12.62 9.52
N ALA A 39 2.29 -11.64 9.10
CA ALA A 39 1.90 -11.49 7.70
C ALA A 39 3.07 -10.97 6.86
N LEU A 40 3.83 -9.99 7.35
CA LEU A 40 5.00 -9.46 6.63
C LEU A 40 6.02 -10.55 6.29
N SER A 41 6.26 -11.50 7.21
CA SER A 41 7.19 -12.62 6.97
C SER A 41 6.83 -13.50 5.75
N LYS A 42 5.56 -13.52 5.34
CA LYS A 42 5.07 -14.27 4.17
C LYS A 42 5.34 -13.54 2.85
N HIS A 43 5.74 -12.27 2.92
CA HIS A 43 5.91 -11.38 1.78
C HIS A 43 7.32 -10.78 1.76
N PRO A 44 8.33 -11.55 1.34
CA PRO A 44 9.70 -11.07 1.27
C PRO A 44 9.83 -9.92 0.27
N TYR A 45 10.93 -9.19 0.36
CA TYR A 45 11.27 -8.12 -0.56
C TYR A 45 11.12 -8.55 -2.03
N GLN A 46 10.47 -7.72 -2.82
CA GLN A 46 10.36 -7.86 -4.26
C GLN A 46 10.83 -6.57 -4.93
N ALA A 47 11.77 -6.70 -5.85
CA ALA A 47 12.22 -5.56 -6.63
C ALA A 47 11.06 -5.02 -7.48
N TYR A 48 10.75 -3.74 -7.32
CA TYR A 48 9.74 -3.05 -8.09
C TYR A 48 10.41 -1.99 -8.97
N ARG A 49 10.02 -1.94 -10.25
CA ARG A 49 10.46 -0.91 -11.18
C ARG A 49 9.25 -0.25 -11.82
N ARG A 50 9.22 1.08 -11.75
CA ARG A 50 8.30 1.92 -12.51
C ARG A 50 8.51 1.69 -14.02
N GLY A 51 7.44 1.81 -14.82
CA GLY A 51 7.50 1.70 -16.28
C GLY A 51 8.58 2.60 -16.90
N ASN A 52 9.09 2.21 -18.07
CA ASN A 52 10.10 3.01 -18.77
C ASN A 52 9.62 3.35 -20.20
N PRO A 53 8.56 4.15 -20.34
CA PRO A 53 7.99 4.46 -21.65
C PRO A 53 8.98 5.27 -22.49
N ARG A 54 8.99 4.98 -23.79
CA ARG A 54 9.80 5.66 -24.80
C ARG A 54 8.91 6.16 -25.92
N ARG A 55 9.28 7.30 -26.52
CA ARG A 55 8.65 7.78 -27.76
C ARG A 55 9.04 6.88 -28.93
N SER A 56 8.40 7.07 -30.08
CA SER A 56 8.69 6.30 -31.31
C SER A 56 10.13 6.45 -31.78
N ASP A 57 10.81 7.56 -31.44
CA ASP A 57 12.23 7.81 -31.73
C ASP A 57 13.18 7.22 -30.68
N GLY A 58 12.67 6.53 -29.66
CA GLY A 58 13.44 5.94 -28.58
C GLY A 58 13.81 6.91 -27.46
N SER A 59 13.47 8.19 -27.53
CA SER A 59 13.71 9.15 -26.44
C SER A 59 12.86 8.85 -25.21
N PRO A 60 13.32 9.19 -23.98
CA PRO A 60 12.54 8.99 -22.76
C PRO A 60 11.21 9.76 -22.78
N ALA A 61 10.11 9.09 -22.45
CA ALA A 61 8.80 9.71 -22.26
C ALA A 61 8.52 9.93 -20.75
N PHE A 62 7.26 10.17 -20.40
CA PHE A 62 6.85 10.44 -19.01
C PHE A 62 6.29 9.20 -18.33
N ILE A 63 6.51 9.11 -17.02
CA ILE A 63 5.89 8.16 -16.12
C ILE A 63 5.15 8.86 -14.99
#